data_AF-A0A357R1W2-F1
#
_entry.id   AF-A0A357R1W2-F1
#
_cell.length_a   1.000
_cell.length_b   1.000
_cell.length_c   1.000
_cell.angle_alpha   90.00
_cell.angle_beta   90.00
_cell.angle_gamma   90.00
#
_symmetry.space_group_name_H-M   'P 1'
#
loop_
_entity.id
_entity.type
_entity.pdbx_description
1 polymer ?
#
loop_
_entity_poly.entity_id
_entity_poly.type
_entity_poly.pdbx_seq_one_letter_code
_entity_poly.pdbx_strand_id
1 'polypeptide(L)'
;LVINLRYSLMSAALSQKLSRNTPFFHRLFIAYGVTDEIFGVSIGVDGKLSPYYSYGVISVAVPGWAIGTFLGVATGNILSVQIIRAMSVALYGMFIAVIIPPARKNKILAGLIAVSMVASLLFTYLPLLREISAGFRIIILTLVIAGTAAVLFPIKDEQQEEKRDEPQSLPVYNRDGSSNLSDPGSASYSTTQAD
;
A
#
# COMPACT_ATOMS: atom_id res chain seq x y z
N LEU A 1 19.59 5.44 -6.35
CA LEU A 1 18.44 5.41 -7.28
C LEU A 1 17.44 4.31 -6.94
N VAL A 2 17.87 3.05 -6.83
CA VAL A 2 17.01 1.89 -6.49
C VAL A 2 16.22 2.10 -5.19
N ILE A 3 16.82 2.77 -4.20
CA ILE A 3 16.16 3.10 -2.93
C ILE A 3 14.88 3.95 -3.11
N ASN A 4 14.84 4.85 -4.10
CA ASN A 4 13.69 5.73 -4.37
C ASN A 4 12.58 5.00 -5.16
N LEU A 5 12.87 3.84 -5.74
CA LEU A 5 11.86 3.05 -6.46
C LEU A 5 10.70 2.62 -5.54
N ARG A 6 10.94 2.57 -4.23
CA ARG A 6 9.87 2.30 -3.24
C ARG A 6 8.71 3.27 -3.36
N TYR A 7 8.97 4.54 -3.70
CA TYR A 7 7.93 5.55 -3.84
C TYR A 7 7.04 5.24 -5.04
N SER A 8 7.61 4.71 -6.12
CA SER A 8 6.84 4.24 -7.28
C SER A 8 5.93 3.06 -6.92
N LEU A 9 6.44 2.09 -6.13
CA LEU A 9 5.64 0.94 -5.67
C LEU A 9 4.54 1.36 -4.69
N MET A 10 4.85 2.26 -3.74
CA MET A 10 3.89 2.82 -2.80
C MET A 10 2.79 3.60 -3.53
N SER A 11 3.15 4.44 -4.50
CA SER A 11 2.20 5.17 -5.32
C SER A 11 1.33 4.25 -6.19
N ALA A 12 1.90 3.17 -6.74
CA ALA A 12 1.13 2.18 -7.48
C ALA A 12 0.12 1.44 -6.59
N ALA A 13 0.56 0.96 -5.41
CA ALA A 13 -0.31 0.30 -4.44
C ALA A 13 -1.41 1.24 -3.92
N LEU A 14 -1.08 2.50 -3.64
CA LEU A 14 -2.05 3.50 -3.21
C LEU A 14 -3.06 3.84 -4.32
N SER A 15 -2.61 3.90 -5.58
CA SER A 15 -3.49 4.11 -6.73
C SER A 15 -4.49 2.98 -6.95
N GLN A 16 -4.17 1.75 -6.56
CA GLN A 16 -5.10 0.62 -6.59
C GLN A 16 -6.18 0.74 -5.51
N LYS A 17 -5.82 1.31 -4.35
CA LYS A 17 -6.74 1.55 -3.23
C LYS A 17 -7.63 2.78 -3.43
N LEU A 18 -7.21 3.73 -4.27
CA LEU A 18 -7.99 4.92 -4.61
C LEU A 18 -9.25 4.54 -5.39
N SER A 19 -10.39 5.15 -5.03
CA SER A 19 -11.65 4.91 -5.75
C SER A 19 -11.51 5.20 -7.25
N ARG A 20 -12.12 4.35 -8.09
CA ARG A 20 -12.08 4.48 -9.56
C ARG A 20 -12.75 5.76 -10.09
N ASN A 21 -13.55 6.43 -9.24
CA ASN A 21 -14.21 7.69 -9.55
C ASN A 21 -13.31 8.92 -9.28
N THR A 22 -12.06 8.71 -8.87
CA THR A 22 -11.11 9.81 -8.64
C THR A 22 -10.51 10.30 -9.97
N PRO A 23 -10.63 11.58 -10.32
CA PRO A 23 -10.03 12.11 -11.54
C PRO A 23 -8.50 12.03 -11.49
N PHE A 24 -7.89 11.90 -12.68
CA PHE A 24 -6.45 11.66 -12.84
C PHE A 24 -5.56 12.71 -12.17
N PHE A 25 -5.99 13.98 -12.16
CA PHE A 25 -5.26 15.06 -11.50
C PHE A 25 -5.12 14.84 -9.99
N HIS A 26 -6.18 14.41 -9.31
CA HIS A 26 -6.10 14.12 -7.87
C HIS A 26 -5.17 12.93 -7.59
N ARG A 27 -5.19 11.91 -8.45
CA ARG A 27 -4.24 10.78 -8.36
C ARG A 27 -2.79 11.25 -8.47
N LEU A 28 -2.49 12.18 -9.37
CA LEU A 28 -1.13 12.68 -9.58
C LEU A 28 -0.63 13.50 -8.37
N PHE A 29 -1.48 14.40 -7.84
CA PHE A 29 -1.12 15.19 -6.65
C PHE A 29 -0.94 14.32 -5.40
N ILE A 30 -1.76 13.29 -5.22
CA ILE A 30 -1.60 12.35 -4.12
C ILE A 30 -0.30 11.55 -4.29
N ALA A 31 -0.02 11.04 -5.50
CA ALA A 31 1.21 10.31 -5.79
C ALA A 31 2.47 11.16 -5.59
N TYR A 32 2.39 12.47 -5.84
CA TYR A 32 3.48 13.41 -5.54
C TYR A 32 3.74 13.54 -4.03
N GLY A 33 2.69 13.53 -3.21
CA GLY A 33 2.77 13.63 -1.76
C GLY A 33 2.99 12.30 -1.03
N VAL A 34 3.32 11.20 -1.72
CA VAL A 34 3.52 9.89 -1.06
C VAL A 34 4.89 9.83 -0.37
N THR A 35 4.86 9.70 0.95
CA THR A 35 6.00 9.29 1.79
C THR A 35 5.66 7.99 2.53
N ASP A 36 6.63 7.36 3.17
CA ASP A 36 6.40 6.09 3.89
C ASP A 36 5.38 6.23 5.04
N GLU A 37 5.31 7.39 5.67
CA GLU A 37 4.39 7.72 6.77
C GLU A 37 2.98 7.94 6.23
N ILE A 38 2.88 8.70 5.13
CA ILE A 38 1.61 8.99 4.47
C ILE A 38 1.05 7.70 3.86
N PHE A 39 1.91 6.87 3.27
CA PHE A 39 1.56 5.54 2.78
C PHE A 39 1.12 4.62 3.91
N GLY A 40 1.88 4.56 5.02
CA GLY A 40 1.57 3.71 6.17
C GLY A 40 0.23 4.04 6.81
N VAL A 41 -0.10 5.32 6.96
CA VAL A 41 -1.40 5.76 7.48
C VAL A 41 -2.51 5.48 6.47
N SER A 42 -2.27 5.71 5.17
CA SER A 42 -3.30 5.56 4.14
C SER A 42 -3.60 4.11 3.77
N ILE A 43 -2.62 3.21 3.86
CA ILE A 43 -2.80 1.78 3.55
C ILE A 43 -3.60 1.06 4.62
N GLY A 44 -3.67 1.59 5.85
CA GLY A 44 -4.50 1.05 6.95
C GLY A 44 -5.97 1.45 6.92
N VAL A 45 -6.38 2.41 6.10
CA VAL A 45 -7.79 2.86 6.03
C VAL A 45 -8.69 1.79 5.43
N ASP A 46 -9.72 1.31 6.13
CA ASP A 46 -10.61 0.28 5.58
C ASP A 46 -11.39 0.78 4.35
N GLY A 47 -11.48 -0.08 3.33
CA GLY A 47 -12.18 0.24 2.08
C GLY A 47 -11.39 1.11 1.09
N LYS A 48 -12.12 1.90 0.28
CA LYS A 48 -11.54 2.75 -0.77
C LYS A 48 -11.03 4.06 -0.18
N LEU A 49 -9.79 4.41 -0.52
CA LEU A 49 -9.19 5.64 -0.03
C LEU A 49 -9.81 6.86 -0.72
N SER A 50 -10.31 7.81 0.08
CA SER A 50 -10.83 9.07 -0.44
C SER A 50 -9.68 10.05 -0.71
N PRO A 51 -9.72 10.81 -1.81
CA PRO A 51 -8.71 11.81 -2.13
C PRO A 51 -8.56 12.88 -1.03
N TYR A 52 -9.69 13.28 -0.44
CA TYR A 52 -9.75 14.28 0.62
C TYR A 52 -9.02 13.84 1.90
N TYR A 53 -9.10 12.55 2.27
CA TYR A 53 -8.31 12.03 3.39
C TYR A 53 -6.81 12.15 3.12
N SER A 54 -6.38 11.76 1.91
CA SER A 54 -4.96 11.83 1.52
C SER A 54 -4.45 13.29 1.56
N TYR A 55 -5.26 14.24 1.08
CA TYR A 55 -4.92 15.66 1.18
C TYR A 55 -4.85 16.16 2.63
N GLY A 56 -5.75 15.70 3.50
CA GLY A 56 -5.68 16.00 4.93
C GLY A 56 -4.35 15.55 5.54
N VAL A 57 -3.95 14.31 5.28
CA VAL A 57 -2.67 13.77 5.78
C VAL A 57 -1.48 14.56 5.22
N ILE A 58 -1.46 14.84 3.91
CA ILE A 58 -0.40 15.62 3.26
C ILE A 58 -0.33 17.04 3.83
N SER A 59 -1.47 17.67 4.10
CA SER A 59 -1.53 19.04 4.62
C SER A 59 -0.92 19.20 6.01
N VAL A 60 -0.90 18.14 6.82
CA VAL A 60 -0.24 18.10 8.13
C VAL A 60 1.22 17.66 7.98
N ALA A 61 1.48 16.70 7.10
CA ALA A 61 2.82 16.15 6.89
C ALA A 61 3.81 17.17 6.30
N VAL A 62 3.39 17.96 5.30
CA VAL A 62 4.24 18.95 4.64
C VAL A 62 4.77 20.03 5.61
N PRO A 63 3.93 20.73 6.39
CA PRO A 63 4.44 21.70 7.36
C PRO A 63 5.22 21.03 8.48
N GLY A 64 4.80 19.84 8.95
CA GLY A 64 5.57 19.06 9.94
C GLY A 64 6.98 18.74 9.46
N TRP A 65 7.11 18.32 8.20
CA TRP A 65 8.41 18.04 7.57
C TRP A 65 9.24 19.30 7.35
N ALA A 66 8.62 20.41 6.93
CA ALA A 66 9.30 21.69 6.76
C ALA A 66 9.86 22.23 8.10
N ILE A 67 9.06 22.20 9.16
CA ILE A 67 9.46 22.61 10.51
C ILE A 67 10.53 21.66 11.05
N GLY A 68 10.36 20.34 10.89
CA GLY A 68 11.35 19.35 11.30
C GLY A 68 12.69 19.51 10.60
N THR A 69 12.69 19.85 9.31
CA THR A 69 13.91 20.14 8.54
C THR A 69 14.57 21.43 9.04
N PHE A 70 13.78 22.48 9.25
CA PHE A 70 14.29 23.74 9.80
C PHE A 70 14.94 23.54 11.18
N LEU A 71 14.26 22.85 12.10
CA LEU A 71 14.78 22.53 13.43
C LEU A 71 15.98 21.59 13.35
N GLY A 72 15.98 20.63 12.43
CA GLY A 72 17.08 19.70 12.20
C GLY A 72 18.34 20.41 11.71
N VAL A 73 18.20 21.39 10.81
CA VAL A 73 19.32 22.24 10.36
C VAL A 73 19.81 23.15 11.47
N ALA A 74 18.89 23.80 12.21
CA ALA A 74 19.24 24.69 13.31
C ALA A 74 19.98 23.95 14.45
N THR A 75 19.52 22.74 14.78
CA THR A 75 20.11 21.91 15.84
C THR A 75 21.27 21.05 15.34
N GLY A 76 21.46 20.94 14.02
CA GLY A 76 22.50 20.11 13.39
C GLY A 76 23.92 20.43 13.85
N ASN A 77 24.20 21.70 14.15
CA ASN A 77 25.50 22.13 14.68
C ASN A 77 25.69 21.83 16.17
N ILE A 78 24.62 21.47 16.89
CA ILE A 78 24.60 21.14 18.33
C ILE A 78 24.70 19.62 18.53
N LEU A 79 24.27 18.83 17.55
CA LEU A 79 24.25 17.38 17.60
C LEU A 79 25.67 16.78 17.48
N SER A 80 26.01 15.86 18.39
CA SER A 80 27.28 15.14 18.34
C SER A 80 27.34 14.16 17.16
N VAL A 81 28.55 13.88 16.68
CA VAL A 81 28.82 12.96 15.55
C VAL A 81 28.19 11.58 15.76
N GLN A 82 28.10 11.13 17.01
CA GLN A 82 27.51 9.85 17.40
C GLN A 82 26.00 9.82 17.11
N ILE A 83 25.30 10.91 17.36
CA ILE A 83 23.85 11.00 17.10
C ILE A 83 23.60 11.05 15.59
N ILE A 84 24.41 11.79 14.85
CA ILE A 84 24.33 11.84 13.38
C ILE A 84 24.55 10.44 12.76
N ARG A 85 25.52 9.68 13.30
CA ARG A 85 25.76 8.28 12.91
C ARG A 85 24.58 7.38 13.25
N ALA A 86 23.99 7.53 14.44
CA ALA A 86 22.81 6.77 14.84
C ALA A 86 21.60 7.05 13.94
N MET A 87 21.37 8.31 13.56
CA MET A 87 20.31 8.71 12.63
C MET A 87 20.50 8.07 11.24
N SER A 88 21.74 7.98 10.77
CA SER A 88 22.05 7.30 9.50
C SER A 88 21.73 5.80 9.57
N VAL A 89 22.01 5.14 10.70
CA VAL A 89 21.62 3.74 10.93
C VAL A 89 20.10 3.59 11.05
N ALA A 90 19.42 4.52 11.70
CA ALA A 90 17.96 4.52 11.87
C ALA A 90 17.22 4.53 10.52
N LEU A 91 17.74 5.24 9.52
CA LEU A 91 17.19 5.22 8.16
C LEU A 91 17.18 3.82 7.55
N TYR A 92 18.21 3.00 7.77
CA TYR A 92 18.20 1.60 7.32
C TYR A 92 17.18 0.76 8.11
N GLY A 93 17.02 1.05 9.40
CA GLY A 93 16.02 0.40 10.26
C GLY A 93 14.59 0.60 9.75
N MET A 94 14.28 1.78 9.20
CA MET A 94 12.98 2.08 8.58
C MET A 94 12.65 1.12 7.42
N PHE A 95 13.60 0.88 6.53
CA PHE A 95 13.39 -0.05 5.41
C PHE A 95 13.17 -1.48 5.89
N ILE A 96 13.94 -1.92 6.88
CA ILE A 96 13.81 -3.25 7.48
C ILE A 96 12.42 -3.40 8.12
N ALA A 97 11.94 -2.38 8.82
CA ALA A 97 10.62 -2.37 9.45
C ALA A 97 9.46 -2.46 8.44
N VAL A 98 9.64 -2.00 7.20
CA VAL A 98 8.62 -2.13 6.14
C VAL A 98 8.62 -3.54 5.53
N ILE A 99 9.79 -4.19 5.42
CA ILE A 99 9.93 -5.51 4.76
C ILE A 99 9.54 -6.66 5.70
N ILE A 100 9.88 -6.56 6.99
CA ILE A 100 9.66 -7.65 7.97
C ILE A 100 8.17 -8.03 8.13
N PRO A 101 7.21 -7.11 8.31
CA PRO A 101 5.82 -7.49 8.59
C PRO A 101 5.16 -8.26 7.43
N PRO A 102 5.27 -7.84 6.16
CA PRO A 102 4.81 -8.64 5.02
C PRO A 102 5.50 -10.00 4.93
N ALA A 103 6.82 -10.06 5.15
CA ALA A 103 7.58 -11.30 5.13
C ALA A 103 7.11 -12.30 6.20
N ARG A 104 6.75 -11.82 7.40
CA ARG A 104 6.23 -12.69 8.47
C ARG A 104 4.83 -13.25 8.17
N LYS A 105 4.00 -12.52 7.44
CA LYS A 105 2.64 -12.94 7.09
C LYS A 105 2.61 -13.96 5.95
N ASN A 106 3.54 -13.86 4.99
CA ASN A 106 3.58 -14.73 3.82
C ASN A 106 4.94 -15.43 3.66
N LYS A 107 4.94 -16.76 3.89
CA LYS A 107 6.15 -17.61 3.77
C LYS A 107 6.73 -17.63 2.36
N ILE A 108 5.89 -17.50 1.33
CA ILE A 108 6.35 -17.41 -0.08
C ILE A 108 7.12 -16.10 -0.27
N LEU A 109 6.60 -14.99 0.26
CA LEU A 109 7.25 -13.68 0.18
C LEU A 109 8.57 -13.67 0.96
N ALA A 110 8.63 -14.27 2.16
CA ALA A 110 9.88 -14.43 2.90
C ALA A 110 10.90 -15.27 2.14
N GLY A 111 10.48 -16.38 1.53
CA GLY A 111 11.32 -17.22 0.70
C GLY A 111 11.87 -16.46 -0.50
N LEU A 112 11.03 -15.67 -1.17
CA LEU A 112 11.43 -14.83 -2.30
C LEU A 112 12.46 -13.77 -1.88
N ILE A 113 12.26 -13.12 -0.72
CA ILE A 113 13.22 -12.16 -0.17
C ILE A 113 14.56 -12.85 0.10
N ALA A 114 14.56 -14.02 0.77
CA ALA A 114 15.78 -14.76 1.06
C ALA A 114 16.53 -15.20 -0.22
N VAL A 115 15.81 -15.74 -1.21
CA VAL A 115 16.38 -16.10 -2.51
C VAL A 115 16.96 -14.87 -3.21
N SER A 116 16.27 -13.72 -3.15
CA SER A 116 16.77 -12.48 -3.75
C SER A 116 18.05 -11.99 -3.07
N MET A 117 18.18 -12.14 -1.75
CA MET A 117 19.38 -11.78 -1.00
C MET A 117 20.55 -12.70 -1.37
N VAL A 118 20.32 -14.01 -1.43
CA VAL A 118 21.35 -15.00 -1.82
C VAL A 118 21.78 -14.79 -3.28
N ALA A 119 20.83 -14.61 -4.19
CA ALA A 119 21.10 -14.31 -5.59
C ALA A 119 21.87 -13.01 -5.75
N SER A 120 21.50 -11.95 -5.03
CA SER A 120 22.23 -10.67 -5.00
C SER A 120 23.67 -10.84 -4.52
N LEU A 121 23.90 -11.65 -3.49
CA LEU A 121 25.24 -11.97 -3.01
C LEU A 121 26.05 -12.71 -4.09
N LEU A 122 25.48 -13.76 -4.69
CA LEU A 122 26.14 -14.55 -5.73
C LEU A 122 26.47 -13.70 -6.98
N PHE A 123 25.56 -12.84 -7.43
CA PHE A 123 25.79 -11.93 -8.55
C PHE A 123 26.76 -10.79 -8.23
N THR A 124 26.96 -10.46 -6.96
CA THR A 124 28.02 -9.52 -6.53
C THR A 124 29.40 -10.16 -6.67
N TYR A 125 29.51 -11.46 -6.33
CA TYR A 125 30.77 -12.21 -6.45
C TYR A 125 31.03 -12.77 -7.86
N LEU A 126 30.01 -12.96 -8.70
CA LEU A 126 30.21 -13.38 -10.09
C LEU A 126 30.80 -12.23 -10.94
N PRO A 127 31.99 -12.41 -11.55
CA PRO A 127 32.68 -11.36 -12.29
C PRO A 127 32.16 -11.15 -13.73
N LEU A 128 31.02 -11.75 -14.11
CA LEU A 128 30.53 -11.75 -15.50
C LEU A 128 30.00 -10.40 -16.02
N LEU A 129 29.82 -9.39 -15.16
CA LEU A 129 29.30 -8.06 -15.54
C LEU A 129 30.24 -6.94 -15.07
N ARG A 130 31.55 -7.12 -15.20
CA ARG A 130 32.57 -6.18 -14.68
C ARG A 130 32.61 -4.81 -15.38
N GLU A 131 32.03 -4.68 -16.57
CA GLU A 131 32.00 -3.40 -17.31
C GLU A 131 30.75 -2.55 -17.07
N ILE A 132 29.74 -3.08 -16.38
CA ILE A 132 28.47 -2.40 -16.14
C ILE A 132 28.49 -1.76 -14.75
N SER A 133 27.99 -0.53 -14.65
CA SER A 133 27.90 0.20 -13.38
C SER A 133 27.12 -0.60 -12.34
N ALA A 134 27.57 -0.53 -11.08
CA ALA A 134 26.98 -1.29 -9.97
C ALA A 134 25.45 -1.09 -9.85
N GLY A 135 24.95 0.11 -10.16
CA GLY A 135 23.52 0.39 -10.15
C GLY A 135 22.73 -0.35 -11.24
N PHE A 136 23.27 -0.46 -12.45
CA PHE A 136 22.59 -1.13 -13.55
C PHE A 136 22.57 -2.65 -13.39
N ARG A 137 23.61 -3.22 -12.77
CA ARG A 137 23.63 -4.64 -12.33
C ARG A 137 22.44 -4.96 -11.42
N ILE A 138 22.18 -4.10 -10.43
CA ILE A 138 21.07 -4.29 -9.48
C ILE A 138 19.72 -4.23 -10.20
N ILE A 139 19.55 -3.31 -11.17
CA ILE A 139 18.29 -3.18 -11.93
C ILE A 139 18.00 -4.46 -12.72
N ILE A 140 18.98 -4.93 -13.52
CA ILE A 140 18.81 -6.15 -14.32
C ILE A 140 18.49 -7.34 -13.42
N LEU A 141 19.24 -7.50 -12.32
CA LEU A 141 19.03 -8.61 -11.40
C LEU A 141 17.64 -8.59 -10.78
N THR A 142 17.18 -7.41 -10.35
CA THR A 142 15.85 -7.22 -9.76
C THR A 142 14.75 -7.58 -10.76
N LEU A 143 14.89 -7.15 -12.03
CA LEU A 143 13.93 -7.47 -13.09
C LEU A 143 13.87 -8.97 -13.39
N VAL A 144 15.02 -9.64 -13.45
CA VAL A 144 15.08 -11.09 -13.70
C VAL A 144 14.43 -11.85 -12.54
N ILE A 145 14.80 -11.54 -11.30
CA ILE A 145 14.23 -12.22 -10.11
C ILE A 145 12.72 -11.97 -10.01
N ALA A 146 12.28 -10.72 -10.17
CA ALA A 146 10.86 -10.37 -10.12
C ALA A 146 10.07 -11.03 -11.26
N GLY A 147 10.62 -11.04 -12.48
CA GLY A 147 10.01 -11.71 -13.64
C GLY A 147 9.87 -13.21 -13.44
N THR A 148 10.94 -13.89 -13.00
CA THR A 148 10.89 -15.33 -12.70
C THR A 148 9.90 -15.62 -11.58
N ALA A 149 9.87 -14.82 -10.52
CA ALA A 149 8.95 -15.00 -9.41
C ALA A 149 7.48 -14.80 -9.82
N ALA A 150 7.19 -13.81 -10.68
CA ALA A 150 5.84 -13.56 -11.18
C ALA A 150 5.29 -14.71 -12.04
N VAL A 151 6.14 -15.35 -12.85
CA VAL A 151 5.76 -16.52 -13.64
C VAL A 151 5.56 -17.76 -12.77
N LEU A 152 6.41 -17.96 -11.75
CA LEU A 152 6.35 -19.15 -10.89
C LEU A 152 5.25 -19.07 -9.81
N PHE A 153 4.97 -17.87 -9.30
CA PHE A 153 3.99 -17.60 -8.24
C PHE A 153 3.03 -16.48 -8.67
N PRO A 154 2.12 -16.75 -9.62
CA PRO A 154 1.08 -15.80 -9.98
C PRO A 154 0.18 -15.54 -8.75
N ILE A 155 0.06 -14.28 -8.36
CA ILE A 155 -0.86 -13.85 -7.30
C ILE A 155 -2.28 -14.08 -7.84
N LYS A 156 -3.02 -15.00 -7.22
CA LYS A 156 -4.45 -15.17 -7.48
C LYS A 156 -5.18 -14.01 -6.81
N ASP A 157 -5.99 -13.27 -7.56
CA ASP A 157 -6.77 -12.16 -7.06
C ASP A 157 -7.86 -12.66 -6.09
N GLU A 158 -7.67 -12.47 -4.78
CA GLU A 158 -8.71 -12.70 -3.75
C GLU A 158 -9.82 -11.61 -3.77
N GLN A 159 -9.93 -10.80 -4.83
CA GLN A 159 -10.94 -9.72 -4.93
C GLN A 159 -12.12 -10.04 -5.87
N GLN A 160 -12.25 -11.29 -6.34
CA GLN A 160 -13.41 -11.71 -7.15
C GLN A 160 -14.37 -12.68 -6.45
N GLU A 161 -14.07 -13.21 -5.27
CA GLU A 161 -14.96 -14.19 -4.61
C GLU A 161 -16.06 -13.56 -3.73
N GLU A 162 -15.91 -12.32 -3.25
CA GLU A 162 -16.91 -11.72 -2.33
C GLU A 162 -18.08 -10.98 -3.02
N LYS A 163 -18.28 -11.16 -4.33
CA LYS A 163 -19.40 -10.53 -5.07
C LYS A 163 -20.29 -11.49 -5.86
N ARG A 164 -20.13 -12.81 -5.69
CA ARG A 164 -20.86 -13.79 -6.51
C ARG A 164 -22.02 -14.52 -5.82
N ASP A 165 -22.16 -14.41 -4.49
CA ASP A 165 -23.12 -15.23 -3.73
C ASP A 165 -24.26 -14.47 -3.04
N GLU A 166 -24.52 -13.20 -3.39
CA GLU A 166 -25.82 -12.59 -3.12
C GLU A 166 -26.61 -12.42 -4.44
N PRO A 167 -27.75 -13.12 -4.62
CA PRO A 167 -28.66 -12.79 -5.70
C PRO A 167 -29.18 -11.38 -5.47
N GLN A 168 -28.65 -10.43 -6.26
CA GLN A 168 -29.02 -9.03 -6.24
C GLN A 168 -30.47 -8.88 -6.73
N SER A 169 -31.44 -9.00 -5.83
CA SER A 169 -32.82 -8.59 -6.07
C SER A 169 -32.86 -7.06 -6.15
N LEU A 170 -32.67 -6.54 -7.36
CA LEU A 170 -32.87 -5.11 -7.63
C LEU A 170 -34.34 -4.76 -7.31
N PRO A 171 -34.63 -3.72 -6.51
CA PRO A 171 -35.99 -3.25 -6.36
C PRO A 171 -36.49 -2.76 -7.73
N VAL A 172 -37.49 -3.45 -8.28
CA VAL A 172 -38.22 -2.98 -9.45
C VAL A 172 -39.05 -1.79 -8.98
N TYR A 173 -38.66 -0.59 -9.40
CA TYR A 173 -39.45 0.61 -9.18
C TYR A 173 -40.58 0.60 -10.21
N ASN A 174 -41.82 0.41 -9.76
CA ASN A 174 -42.97 0.56 -10.63
C ASN A 174 -43.09 2.02 -11.05
N ARG A 175 -43.65 2.25 -12.24
CA ARG A 175 -43.80 3.60 -12.84
C ARG A 175 -44.65 4.56 -11.99
N ASP A 176 -45.33 4.04 -10.98
CA ASP A 176 -46.18 4.75 -10.02
C ASP A 176 -45.45 5.18 -8.73
N GLY A 177 -44.18 4.80 -8.55
CA GLY A 177 -43.39 5.22 -7.39
C GLY A 177 -43.40 4.27 -6.20
N SER A 178 -44.07 3.12 -6.29
CA SER A 178 -44.14 2.14 -5.21
C SER A 178 -43.01 1.09 -5.27
N SER A 179 -42.46 0.72 -4.10
CA SER A 179 -41.55 -0.42 -3.94
C SER A 179 -42.27 -1.57 -3.25
N ASN A 180 -42.08 -2.82 -3.70
CA ASN A 180 -42.51 -4.02 -2.97
C ASN A 180 -41.63 -4.22 -1.72
N LEU A 181 -41.82 -3.39 -0.71
CA LEU A 181 -41.27 -3.59 0.62
C LEU A 181 -42.38 -4.22 1.48
N SER A 182 -42.23 -5.49 1.81
CA SER A 182 -43.04 -6.12 2.86
C SER A 182 -42.67 -5.46 4.19
N ASP A 183 -43.55 -4.61 4.70
CA ASP A 183 -43.36 -3.90 5.97
C ASP A 183 -43.24 -4.92 7.14
N PRO A 184 -42.18 -4.89 7.97
CA PRO A 184 -42.01 -5.84 9.07
C PRO A 184 -42.87 -5.49 10.31
N GLY A 185 -44.01 -4.81 10.12
CA GLY A 185 -44.75 -4.16 11.19
C GLY A 185 -46.26 -4.11 10.97
N SER A 186 -46.90 -5.22 10.60
CA SER A 186 -48.37 -5.37 10.74
C SER A 186 -48.83 -6.80 10.45
N ALA A 187 -48.68 -7.69 11.44
CA ALA A 187 -49.57 -8.85 11.56
C ALA A 187 -50.29 -8.73 12.90
N SER A 188 -51.41 -8.01 12.86
CA SER A 188 -52.33 -7.83 13.97
C SER A 188 -52.97 -9.15 14.41
N TYR A 189 -53.14 -9.27 15.73
CA TYR A 189 -54.23 -9.89 16.46
C TYR A 189 -55.33 -10.57 15.64
N SER A 190 -55.56 -11.86 15.93
CA SER A 190 -56.90 -12.46 15.86
C SER A 190 -57.05 -13.50 16.97
N THR A 191 -58.20 -13.43 17.64
CA THR A 191 -58.52 -13.92 18.97
C THR A 191 -59.21 -15.30 18.92
N THR A 192 -59.08 -16.06 20.01
CA THR A 192 -60.11 -16.95 20.63
C THR A 192 -60.36 -18.39 20.15
N GLN A 193 -60.59 -19.22 21.19
CA GLN A 193 -61.26 -20.54 21.26
C GLN A 193 -60.48 -21.72 20.68
N ALA A 194 -60.59 -22.95 21.18
CA ALA A 194 -61.05 -23.60 22.42
C ALA A 194 -60.78 -25.08 22.11
N ASP A 195 -60.10 -25.79 23.01
CA ASP A 195 -60.13 -27.24 23.30
C ASP A 195 -58.82 -27.71 23.94
#